data_AF-A0A5S4T1U4-F1
#
_entry.id   AF-A0A5S4T1U4-F1
#
_cell.length_a   1.000
_cell.length_b   1.000
_cell.length_c   1.000
_cell.angle_alpha   90.00
_cell.angle_beta   90.00
_cell.angle_gamma   90.00
#
_symmetry.space_group_name_H-M   'P 1'
#
loop_
_entity.id
_entity.type
_entity.pdbx_description
1 polymer ?
#
loop_
_entity_poly.entity_id
_entity_poly.type
_entity_poly.pdbx_seq_one_letter_code
_entity_poly.pdbx_strand_id
1 'polypeptide(L)' 'MHTEQITERVGNYIVTALTQMTHSGKVAAAVSIRRGTYDRIFRFIRQFDTPDMASKYALAEGRSMVLDNQLN' A
#
# COMPACT_ATOMS: atom_id res chain seq x y z
N MET A 1 13.24 -0.65 13.01
CA MET A 1 11.84 -0.37 12.65
C MET A 1 11.34 -1.58 11.88
N HIS A 2 10.35 -2.30 12.39
CA HIS A 2 9.82 -3.50 11.74
C HIS A 2 8.81 -3.05 10.69
N THR A 3 9.14 -3.24 9.41
CA THR A 3 8.24 -2.90 8.31
C THR A 3 7.52 -4.17 7.93
N GLU A 4 6.26 -4.34 8.36
CA GLU A 4 5.47 -5.48 7.92
C GLU A 4 4.99 -5.22 6.49
N GLN A 5 5.45 -6.06 5.57
CA GLN A 5 5.09 -5.99 4.16
C GLN A 5 4.02 -7.03 3.89
N ILE A 6 2.76 -6.59 3.88
CA ILE A 6 1.64 -7.48 3.55
C ILE A 6 1.44 -7.41 2.04
N THR A 7 1.47 -8.57 1.37
CA THR A 7 1.33 -8.67 -0.08
C THR A 7 0.11 -9.50 -0.46
N GLU A 8 -0.67 -9.00 -1.42
CA GLU A 8 -1.83 -9.67 -2.00
C GLU A 8 -1.69 -9.70 -3.54
N ARG A 9 -2.24 -10.74 -4.18
CA ARG A 9 -2.33 -10.82 -5.63
C ARG A 9 -3.74 -10.42 -6.09
N VAL A 10 -3.83 -9.40 -6.94
CA VAL A 10 -5.09 -8.93 -7.53
C VAL A 10 -4.99 -9.07 -9.05
N GLY A 11 -5.55 -10.17 -9.58
CA GLY A 11 -5.43 -10.52 -11.00
C GLY A 11 -3.97 -10.68 -11.45
N ASN A 12 -3.53 -9.83 -12.38
CA ASN A 12 -2.17 -9.81 -12.92
C ASN A 12 -1.21 -8.89 -12.14
N TYR A 13 -1.69 -8.29 -11.05
CA TYR A 13 -0.93 -7.36 -10.23
C TYR A 13 -0.56 -7.98 -8.89
N ILE A 14 0.60 -7.60 -8.39
CA ILE A 14 1.03 -7.86 -7.02
C ILE A 14 0.91 -6.53 -6.27
N VAL A 15 0.09 -6.51 -5.23
CA VAL A 15 -0.21 -5.33 -4.42
C VAL A 15 0.47 -5.53 -3.07
N THR A 16 1.47 -4.72 -2.76
CA THR A 16 2.22 -4.79 -1.50
C THR A 16 1.99 -3.53 -0.69
N ALA A 17 1.42 -3.68 0.51
CA ALA A 17 1.32 -2.60 1.46
C ALA A 17 2.69 -2.24 2.03
N LEU A 18 2.94 -0.94 2.12
CA LEU A 18 4.14 -0.34 2.66
C LEU A 18 3.74 0.64 3.76
N THR A 19 4.23 0.42 4.97
CA THR A 19 3.98 1.32 6.10
C THR A 19 5.26 2.00 6.54
N GLN A 20 5.19 3.29 6.82
CA GLN A 20 6.33 4.06 7.31
C GLN A 20 5.92 4.85 8.55
N MET A 21 6.58 4.61 9.67
CA MET A 21 6.42 5.45 10.86
C MET A 21 7.00 6.84 10.58
N THR A 22 6.21 7.87 10.86
CA THR A 22 6.59 9.27 10.69
C THR A 22 7.24 9.81 11.95
N HIS A 23 7.91 10.96 11.84
CA HIS A 23 8.48 11.66 13.00
C HIS A 23 7.44 12.11 14.04
N SER A 24 6.16 12.21 13.64
CA SER A 24 5.04 12.55 14.54
C SER A 24 4.47 11.34 15.30
N GLY A 25 5.05 10.15 15.13
CA GLY A 25 4.57 8.92 15.75
C GLY A 25 3.35 8.30 15.07
N LYS A 26 2.88 8.88 13.96
CA LYS A 26 1.84 8.29 13.11
C LYS A 26 2.47 7.34 12.10
N VAL A 27 1.63 6.59 11.39
CA VAL A 27 2.04 5.66 10.34
C VAL A 27 1.47 6.12 9.01
N ALA A 28 2.35 6.47 8.09
CA ALA A 28 1.99 6.74 6.70
C ALA A 28 1.78 5.41 5.96
N ALA A 29 0.71 5.37 5.17
CA ALA A 29 0.39 4.24 4.30
C ALA A 29 0.88 4.52 2.87
N ALA A 30 1.41 3.50 2.22
CA ALA A 30 1.70 3.49 0.80
C ALA A 30 1.45 2.08 0.23
N VAL A 31 1.28 1.97 -1.08
CA VAL A 31 1.12 0.69 -1.76
C VAL A 31 2.02 0.64 -2.98
N SER A 32 2.73 -0.48 -3.14
CA SER A 32 3.46 -0.82 -4.37
C SER A 32 2.59 -1.76 -5.18
N ILE A 33 2.26 -1.36 -6.41
CA ILE A 33 1.48 -2.17 -7.34
C ILE A 33 2.40 -2.55 -8.51
N ARG A 34 2.78 -3.82 -8.56
CA ARG A 34 3.70 -4.36 -9.56
C ARG A 34 2.97 -5.15 -10.64
N ARG A 35 3.30 -4.88 -11.90
CA ARG A 35 2.91 -5.70 -13.05
C ARG A 35 4.15 -6.02 -13.90
N GLY A 36 4.65 -7.25 -13.79
CA GLY A 36 5.92 -7.64 -14.40
C GLY A 36 7.12 -7.05 -13.65
N THR A 37 8.01 -6.37 -14.38
CA THR A 37 9.27 -5.84 -13.84
C THR A 37 9.11 -4.53 -13.07
N TYR A 38 8.11 -3.71 -13.43
CA TYR A 38 7.96 -2.36 -12.87
C TYR A 38 6.87 -2.31 -11.80
N ASP A 39 7.15 -1.56 -10.73
CA ASP A 39 6.20 -1.19 -9.70
C ASP A 39 5.78 0.28 -9.80
N ARG A 40 4.51 0.55 -9.47
CA ARG A 40 3.99 1.89 -9.22
C ARG A 40 3.76 2.03 -7.72
N ILE A 41 4.39 3.02 -7.10
CA ILE A 41 4.22 3.29 -5.67
C ILE A 41 3.27 4.47 -5.50
N PHE A 42 2.17 4.24 -4.79
CA PHE A 42 1.21 5.27 -4.40
C PHE A 42 1.35 5.55 -2.92
N ARG A 43 1.60 6.81 -2.56
CA ARG A 43 1.71 7.26 -1.16
C ARG A 43 0.41 7.95 -0.78
N PHE A 44 -0.21 7.53 0.31
CA PHE A 44 -1.46 8.10 0.77
C PHE A 44 -1.20 9.27 1.72
N ILE A 45 -2.06 10.28 1.65
CA ILE A 45 -2.01 11.44 2.55
C ILE A 45 -2.49 11.05 3.96
N ARG A 46 -3.45 10.10 4.04
CA ARG A 46 -4.01 9.62 5.31
C ARG A 46 -2.92 8.90 6.12
N GLN A 47 -2.85 9.26 7.40
CA GLN A 47 -1.96 8.64 8.38
C GLN A 47 -2.79 7.91 9.44
N PHE A 48 -2.19 6.92 10.08
CA PHE A 48 -2.84 6.02 11.03
C PHE A 48 -2.07 5.93 12.34
N ASP A 49 -2.73 5.46 13.39
CA ASP A 49 -2.11 5.25 14.69
C ASP A 49 -1.30 3.94 14.76
N THR A 50 -1.65 2.96 13.92
CA THR A 50 -1.02 1.63 13.93
C THR A 50 -0.60 1.19 12.52
N PRO A 51 0.48 0.40 12.41
CA PRO A 51 0.88 -0.19 11.13
C PRO A 51 -0.18 -1.12 10.54
N ASP A 52 -0.90 -1.87 11.37
CA ASP A 52 -1.98 -2.76 10.92
C ASP A 52 -3.09 -1.99 10.19
N MET A 53 -3.55 -0.86 10.74
CA MET A 53 -4.54 0.01 10.09
C MET A 53 -4.01 0.58 8.77
N ALA A 54 -2.75 1.03 8.76
CA ALA A 54 -2.13 1.57 7.55
C ALA A 54 -1.98 0.51 6.44
N SER A 55 -1.60 -0.71 6.80
CA SER A 55 -1.46 -1.84 5.86
C SER A 55 -2.79 -2.28 5.30
N LYS A 56 -3.82 -2.45 6.15
CA LYS A 56 -5.18 -2.81 5.71
C LYS A 56 -5.75 -1.76 4.76
N TYR A 57 -5.56 -0.49 5.08
CA TYR A 57 -5.97 0.61 4.22
C TYR A 57 -5.23 0.58 2.88
N ALA A 58 -3.89 0.46 2.90
CA ALA A 58 -3.08 0.42 1.67
C ALA A 58 -3.48 -0.73 0.74
N LEU A 59 -3.78 -1.92 1.28
CA LEU A 59 -4.25 -3.06 0.48
C LEU A 59 -5.64 -2.81 -0.10
N ALA A 60 -6.57 -2.30 0.69
CA ALA A 60 -7.93 -2.03 0.23
C ALA A 60 -7.93 -1.01 -0.91
N GLU A 61 -7.20 0.10 -0.75
CA GLU A 61 -7.07 1.12 -1.80
C GLU A 61 -6.33 0.59 -3.02
N GLY A 62 -5.20 -0.10 -2.83
CA GLY A 62 -4.43 -0.68 -3.93
C GLY A 62 -5.22 -1.70 -4.73
N ARG A 63 -6.06 -2.50 -4.06
CA ARG A 63 -7.00 -3.41 -4.71
C ARG A 63 -8.06 -2.65 -5.51
N SER A 64 -8.67 -1.61 -4.95
CA SER A 64 -9.64 -0.78 -5.68
C SER A 64 -9.00 -0.17 -6.93
N MET A 65 -7.79 0.39 -6.82
CA MET A 65 -7.06 0.97 -7.95
C MET A 65 -6.86 -0.03 -9.10
N VAL A 66 -6.54 -1.29 -8.78
CA VAL A 66 -6.41 -2.37 -9.78
C VAL A 66 -7.76 -2.70 -10.42
N LEU A 67 -8.81 -2.87 -9.61
CA LEU A 67 -10.13 -3.28 -10.09
C LEU A 67 -10.84 -2.19 -10.89
N ASP A 68 -10.68 -0.94 -10.49
CA ASP A 68 -11.28 0.24 -11.13
C ASP A 68 -10.45 0.74 -12.33
N ASN A 69 -9.36 0.03 -12.66
CA ASN A 69 -8.45 0.35 -13.75
C ASN A 69 -7.89 1.79 -13.66
N GLN A 70 -7.63 2.27 -12.45
CA GLN A 70 -7.04 3.58 -12.16
C GLN A 70 -5.51 3.62 -12.36
N LEU A 71 -4.95 2.53 -12.90
CA LEU A 71 -3.51 2.35 -13.13
C LEU A 71 -3.09 2.64 -14.58
N ASN A 72 -3.93 3.31 -15.36
CA ASN A 72 -3.60 3.74 -16.71
C ASN A 72 -2.81 5.04 -16.65
#